data_AF-X0S1J9-F1
#
_entry.id   AF-X0S1J9-F1
#
_cell.length_a   1.000
_cell.length_b   1.000
_cell.length_c   1.000
_cell.angle_alpha   90.00
_cell.angle_beta   90.00
_cell.angle_gamma   90.00
#
_symmetry.space_group_name_H-M   'P 1'
#
loop_
_entity.id
_entity.type
_entity.pdbx_description
1 polymer ?
#
loop_
_entity_poly.entity_id
_entity_poly.type
_entity_poly.pdbx_seq_one_letter_code
_entity_poly.pdbx_strand_id
1 'polypeptide(L)'
;MQMLGKLRLITERAKQDRRLKFTSLAHLINEESLAACYRELKRDKACGIDGVTVEAYGTNLESNLRELVRDMKAKKYRPKPVRRVYIPKPGKKEKRPLGIPSVEDKLVQMMLKKILEAIYEQSFLDSSNGFRPRRNCHTAINQLDKVVMTKPVNAIVEVDIRKFFDNVQHYWLLRCIEERVSDPDFLWLMRKFLKA
;
A
#
# COMPACT_ATOMS: atom_id res chain seq x y z
N MET A 1 4.42 18.90 8.81
CA MET A 1 3.09 19.14 9.44
C MET A 1 1.98 19.31 8.39
N GLN A 2 2.31 19.70 7.15
CA GLN A 2 1.34 19.93 6.08
C GLN A 2 0.77 18.63 5.47
N MET A 3 1.56 17.56 5.36
CA MET A 3 1.12 16.29 4.77
C MET A 3 -0.08 15.66 5.50
N LEU A 4 -0.03 15.59 6.83
CA LEU A 4 -1.11 15.01 7.65
C LEU A 4 -2.42 15.80 7.51
N GLY A 5 -2.33 17.13 7.37
CA GLY A 5 -3.49 17.99 7.12
C GLY A 5 -4.15 17.69 5.76
N LYS A 6 -3.36 17.51 4.70
CA LYS A 6 -3.88 17.18 3.37
C LYS A 6 -4.54 15.80 3.31
N LEU A 7 -3.93 14.77 3.90
CA LEU A 7 -4.52 13.42 3.98
C LEU A 7 -5.81 13.40 4.82
N ARG A 8 -5.86 14.21 5.89
CA ARG A 8 -7.09 14.38 6.68
C ARG A 8 -8.20 15.01 5.85
N LEU A 9 -7.90 16.04 5.05
CA LEU A 9 -8.90 16.64 4.16
C LEU A 9 -9.45 15.65 3.13
N ILE A 10 -8.58 14.80 2.56
CA ILE A 10 -9.00 13.72 1.67
C ILE A 10 -9.93 12.75 2.39
N THR A 11 -9.57 12.35 3.60
CA THR A 11 -10.40 11.47 4.44
C THR A 11 -11.79 12.05 4.67
N GLU A 12 -11.87 13.33 5.07
CA GLU A 12 -13.17 13.98 5.33
C GLU A 12 -14.02 14.05 4.06
N ARG A 13 -13.42 14.43 2.92
CA ARG A 13 -14.17 14.45 1.65
C ARG A 13 -14.60 13.07 1.19
N ALA A 14 -13.74 12.06 1.36
CA ALA A 14 -14.06 10.68 1.00
C ALA A 14 -15.20 10.10 1.84
N LYS A 15 -15.35 10.59 3.09
CA LYS A 15 -16.43 10.24 4.01
C LYS A 15 -17.74 10.96 3.66
N GLN A 16 -17.67 12.24 3.30
CA GLN A 16 -18.84 13.06 2.94
C GLN A 16 -19.47 12.63 1.63
N ASP A 17 -18.66 12.31 0.62
CA ASP A 17 -19.13 11.86 -0.69
C ASP A 17 -18.42 10.58 -1.15
N ARG A 18 -19.20 9.49 -1.18
CA ARG A 18 -18.73 8.16 -1.61
C ARG A 18 -18.55 8.04 -3.12
N ARG A 19 -19.10 8.95 -3.92
CA ARG A 19 -18.99 8.98 -5.38
C ARG A 19 -17.93 9.98 -5.87
N LEU A 20 -17.39 10.81 -4.97
CA LEU A 20 -16.33 11.76 -5.30
C LEU A 20 -15.11 11.04 -5.89
N LYS A 21 -14.67 11.55 -7.05
CA LYS A 21 -13.43 11.15 -7.72
C LYS A 21 -12.33 12.16 -7.45
N PHE A 22 -11.21 11.68 -6.93
CA PHE A 22 -10.03 12.49 -6.64
C PHE A 22 -9.17 12.64 -7.89
N THR A 23 -9.02 13.87 -8.39
CA THR A 23 -8.34 14.19 -9.65
C THR A 23 -6.93 14.76 -9.47
N SER A 24 -6.55 15.14 -8.25
CA SER A 24 -5.22 15.68 -7.95
C SER A 24 -4.70 15.09 -6.63
N LEU A 25 -3.85 14.08 -6.75
CA LEU A 25 -3.25 13.26 -5.70
C LEU A 25 -1.74 13.13 -5.87
N ALA A 26 -1.21 13.07 -7.10
CA ALA A 26 0.20 12.83 -7.38
C ALA A 26 1.11 13.90 -6.76
N HIS A 27 0.64 15.15 -6.66
CA HIS A 27 1.36 16.25 -6.01
C HIS A 27 1.61 16.04 -4.51
N LEU A 28 0.87 15.12 -3.88
CA LEU A 28 1.09 14.72 -2.49
C LEU A 28 2.34 13.86 -2.32
N ILE A 29 2.85 13.29 -3.41
CA ILE A 29 4.11 12.53 -3.47
C ILE A 29 5.23 13.53 -3.80
N ASN A 30 5.75 14.16 -2.75
CA ASN A 30 6.79 15.18 -2.81
C ASN A 30 7.88 14.94 -1.75
N GLU A 31 8.95 15.74 -1.78
CA GLU A 31 10.12 15.60 -0.91
C GLU A 31 9.75 15.55 0.58
N GLU A 32 8.87 16.43 1.07
CA GLU A 32 8.43 16.44 2.48
C GLU A 32 7.71 15.12 2.84
N SER A 33 6.77 14.68 1.99
CA SER A 33 6.00 13.47 2.23
C SER A 33 6.85 12.20 2.18
N LEU A 34 7.82 12.15 1.27
CA LEU A 34 8.72 11.01 1.13
C LEU A 34 9.77 11.01 2.25
N ALA A 35 10.22 12.17 2.72
CA ALA A 35 11.05 12.27 3.92
C ALA A 35 10.29 11.79 5.17
N ALA A 36 9.00 12.13 5.28
CA ALA A 36 8.15 11.58 6.34
C ALA A 36 8.03 10.06 6.23
N CYS A 37 7.83 9.53 5.02
CA CYS A 37 7.83 8.10 4.78
C CYS A 37 9.17 7.46 5.16
N TYR A 38 10.30 8.06 4.81
CA TYR A 38 11.62 7.55 5.14
C TYR A 38 11.81 7.36 6.66
N ARG A 39 11.33 8.29 7.47
CA ARG A 39 11.38 8.19 8.94
C ARG A 39 10.57 7.01 9.49
N GLU A 40 9.55 6.54 8.77
CA GLU A 40 8.74 5.39 9.15
C GLU A 40 9.37 4.05 8.72
N LEU A 41 10.36 4.06 7.83
CA LEU A 41 11.03 2.83 7.39
C LEU A 41 11.92 2.27 8.52
N LYS A 42 11.81 0.97 8.74
CA LYS A 42 12.71 0.25 9.65
C LYS A 42 14.09 0.08 9.00
N ARG A 43 15.14 0.45 9.72
CA ARG A 43 16.53 0.49 9.24
C ARG A 43 17.15 -0.90 9.06
N ASP A 44 16.72 -1.87 9.87
CA ASP A 44 17.20 -3.26 9.93
C ASP A 44 16.66 -4.16 8.79
N LYS A 45 15.97 -3.58 7.80
CA LYS A 45 15.35 -4.35 6.72
C LYS A 45 16.32 -4.57 5.57
N ALA A 46 16.27 -5.79 5.04
CA ALA A 46 17.02 -6.20 3.86
C ALA A 46 16.78 -5.24 2.66
N CYS A 47 17.87 -5.00 1.92
CA CYS A 47 17.89 -4.14 0.74
C CYS A 47 17.26 -4.82 -0.48
N GLY A 48 16.86 -3.99 -1.45
CA GLY A 48 16.30 -4.42 -2.73
C GLY A 48 17.37 -5.00 -3.65
N ILE A 49 17.06 -5.06 -4.95
CA ILE A 49 17.97 -5.60 -5.97
C ILE A 49 19.21 -4.72 -6.20
N ASP A 50 19.11 -3.44 -5.88
CA ASP A 50 20.17 -2.44 -6.01
C ASP A 50 21.17 -2.44 -4.85
N GLY A 51 20.97 -3.28 -3.83
CA GLY A 51 21.88 -3.41 -2.70
C GLY A 51 21.85 -2.23 -1.72
N VAL A 52 21.10 -1.17 -2.00
CA VAL A 52 21.05 0.05 -1.18
C VAL A 52 20.24 -0.19 0.09
N THR A 53 20.87 -0.04 1.26
CA THR A 53 20.19 -0.12 2.56
C THR A 53 19.47 1.18 2.88
N VAL A 54 18.51 1.13 3.82
CA VAL A 54 17.81 2.34 4.28
C VAL A 54 18.82 3.36 4.83
N GLU A 55 19.80 2.90 5.61
CA GLU A 55 20.85 3.75 6.20
C GLU A 55 21.74 4.40 5.14
N ALA A 56 22.20 3.62 4.15
CA ALA A 56 23.02 4.15 3.06
C ALA A 56 22.24 5.16 2.21
N TYR A 57 20.95 4.92 1.95
CA TYR A 57 20.09 5.88 1.26
C TYR A 57 19.92 7.19 2.06
N GLY A 58 19.94 7.09 3.38
CA GLY A 58 19.77 8.22 4.30
C GLY A 58 20.94 9.19 4.37
N THR A 59 22.14 8.80 3.94
CA THR A 59 23.34 9.66 4.02
C THR A 59 23.20 10.92 3.16
N ASN A 60 22.54 10.79 2.00
CA ASN A 60 22.25 11.87 1.06
C ASN A 60 20.74 12.05 0.84
N LEU A 61 19.93 11.89 1.91
CA LEU A 61 18.48 11.78 1.84
C LEU A 61 17.83 12.89 1.00
N GLU A 62 18.16 14.16 1.26
CA GLU A 62 17.53 15.30 0.57
C GLU A 62 17.80 15.28 -0.94
N SER A 63 19.04 15.00 -1.34
CA SER A 63 19.41 14.91 -2.76
C SER A 63 18.69 13.76 -3.45
N ASN A 64 18.68 12.58 -2.81
CA ASN A 64 18.02 11.40 -3.34
C ASN A 64 16.51 11.62 -3.52
N LEU A 65 15.85 12.25 -2.53
CA LEU A 65 14.42 12.56 -2.61
C LEU A 65 14.10 13.59 -3.70
N ARG A 66 14.94 14.61 -3.86
CA ARG A 66 14.79 15.62 -4.92
C ARG A 66 14.89 15.00 -6.30
N GLU A 67 15.89 14.13 -6.50
CA GLU A 67 16.07 13.38 -7.74
C GLU A 67 14.88 12.45 -8.03
N LEU A 68 14.45 11.67 -7.04
CA LEU A 68 13.28 10.79 -7.15
C LEU A 68 12.02 11.56 -7.55
N VAL A 69 11.74 12.70 -6.91
CA VAL A 69 10.58 13.54 -7.24
C VAL A 69 10.72 14.15 -8.64
N ARG A 70 11.91 14.62 -9.02
CA ARG A 70 12.18 15.13 -10.36
C ARG A 70 11.92 14.06 -11.41
N ASP A 71 12.37 12.84 -11.19
CA ASP A 71 12.23 11.74 -12.13
C ASP A 71 10.77 11.24 -12.24
N MET A 72 10.01 11.27 -11.15
CA MET A 72 8.57 11.02 -11.18
C MET A 72 7.82 12.09 -11.99
N LYS A 73 8.13 13.38 -11.77
CA LYS A 73 7.53 14.50 -12.53
C LYS A 73 7.88 14.42 -14.01
N ALA A 74 9.12 14.05 -14.34
CA ALA A 74 9.58 13.87 -15.70
C ALA A 74 9.15 12.53 -16.34
N LYS A 75 8.35 11.70 -15.65
CA LYS A 75 7.93 10.35 -16.09
C LYS A 75 9.10 9.40 -16.40
N LYS A 76 10.29 9.67 -15.87
CA LYS A 76 11.49 8.85 -15.99
C LYS A 76 11.57 7.76 -14.93
N TYR A 77 10.87 7.93 -13.81
CA TYR A 77 10.82 6.93 -12.75
C TYR A 77 10.30 5.57 -13.25
N ARG A 78 11.06 4.52 -12.93
CA ARG A 78 10.80 3.12 -13.26
C ARG A 78 11.02 2.31 -11.98
N PRO A 79 9.96 1.68 -11.41
CA PRO A 79 10.14 0.80 -10.27
C PRO A 79 11.15 -0.29 -10.59
N LYS A 80 12.04 -0.60 -9.64
CA LYS A 80 13.05 -1.64 -9.85
C LYS A 80 12.42 -3.02 -9.65
N PRO A 81 12.94 -4.06 -10.33
CA PRO A 81 12.49 -5.43 -10.09
C PRO A 81 12.63 -5.80 -8.61
N VAL A 82 11.59 -6.46 -8.09
CA VAL A 82 11.55 -6.84 -6.68
C VAL A 82 12.49 -8.03 -6.42
N ARG A 83 13.42 -7.89 -5.46
CA ARG A 83 14.35 -8.98 -5.12
C ARG A 83 13.61 -10.10 -4.40
N ARG A 84 13.64 -11.32 -4.95
CA ARG A 84 12.99 -12.49 -4.35
C ARG A 84 13.89 -13.13 -3.29
N VAL A 85 13.36 -13.31 -2.09
CA VAL A 85 13.96 -14.08 -1.00
C VAL A 85 13.00 -15.17 -0.57
N TYR A 86 13.50 -16.37 -0.32
CA TYR A 86 12.66 -17.51 0.04
C TYR A 86 12.77 -17.82 1.53
N ILE A 87 11.66 -17.65 2.25
CA ILE A 87 11.58 -17.96 3.68
C ILE A 87 10.99 -19.37 3.84
N PRO A 88 11.64 -20.28 4.58
CA PRO A 88 11.08 -21.60 4.84
C PRO A 88 9.78 -21.50 5.63
N LYS A 89 8.77 -22.30 5.26
CA LYS A 89 7.58 -22.47 6.10
C LYS A 89 7.91 -23.46 7.22
N PRO A 90 7.55 -23.18 8.48
CA PRO A 90 7.69 -24.16 9.55
C PRO A 90 6.99 -25.47 9.18
N GLY A 91 7.73 -26.58 9.22
CA GLY A 91 7.20 -27.93 8.96
C GLY A 91 6.76 -28.25 7.53
N LYS A 92 7.06 -27.42 6.51
CA LYS A 92 6.73 -27.69 5.10
C LYS A 92 7.94 -27.53 4.18
N LYS A 93 8.02 -28.36 3.13
CA LYS A 93 9.07 -28.24 2.08
C LYS A 93 8.96 -26.95 1.25
N GLU A 94 7.75 -26.39 1.14
CA GLU A 94 7.50 -25.16 0.39
C GLU A 94 8.11 -23.93 1.09
N LYS A 95 8.74 -23.06 0.31
CA LYS A 95 9.19 -21.74 0.78
C LYS A 95 8.18 -20.66 0.41
N ARG A 96 7.99 -19.66 1.28
CA ARG A 96 7.23 -18.45 0.96
C ARG A 96 8.17 -17.48 0.22
N PRO A 97 7.90 -17.12 -1.05
CA PRO A 97 8.62 -16.05 -1.69
C PRO A 97 8.25 -14.72 -1.03
N LEU A 98 9.26 -13.94 -0.64
CA LEU A 98 9.15 -12.58 -0.19
C LEU A 98 9.77 -11.67 -1.24
N GLY A 99 9.01 -10.68 -1.68
CA GLY A 99 9.52 -9.62 -2.53
C GLY A 99 10.08 -8.48 -1.70
N ILE A 100 11.34 -8.12 -1.93
CA ILE A 100 12.01 -7.00 -1.26
C ILE A 100 12.25 -5.88 -2.30
N PRO A 101 11.44 -4.81 -2.27
CA PRO A 101 11.62 -3.66 -3.15
C PRO A 101 12.82 -2.79 -2.74
N SER A 102 13.27 -1.93 -3.65
CA SER A 102 14.29 -0.89 -3.37
C SER A 102 13.80 0.11 -2.33
N VAL A 103 14.70 0.93 -1.77
CA VAL A 103 14.31 1.96 -0.78
C VAL A 103 13.36 2.98 -1.40
N GLU A 104 13.67 3.47 -2.60
CA GLU A 104 12.82 4.42 -3.33
C GLU A 104 11.43 3.85 -3.60
N ASP A 105 11.35 2.60 -4.08
CA ASP A 105 10.08 1.92 -4.33
C ASP A 105 9.27 1.78 -3.04
N LYS A 106 9.91 1.47 -1.89
CA LYS A 106 9.24 1.41 -0.58
C LYS A 106 8.65 2.77 -0.21
N LEU A 107 9.39 3.86 -0.43
CA LEU A 107 8.93 5.22 -0.10
C LEU A 107 7.70 5.59 -0.93
N VAL A 108 7.76 5.38 -2.25
CA VAL A 108 6.66 5.70 -3.15
C VAL A 108 5.45 4.81 -2.88
N GLN A 109 5.63 3.50 -2.72
CA GLN A 109 4.54 2.57 -2.36
C GLN A 109 3.89 2.93 -1.04
N MET A 110 4.68 3.34 -0.04
CA MET A 110 4.13 3.75 1.26
C MET A 110 3.31 5.03 1.15
N MET A 111 3.72 6.00 0.33
CA MET A 111 2.92 7.20 0.11
C MET A 111 1.65 6.90 -0.70
N LEU A 112 1.73 6.07 -1.74
CA LEU A 112 0.57 5.57 -2.48
C LEU A 112 -0.43 4.89 -1.54
N LYS A 113 0.06 4.01 -0.65
CA LYS A 113 -0.74 3.34 0.38
C LYS A 113 -1.45 4.36 1.27
N LYS A 114 -0.75 5.34 1.85
CA LYS A 114 -1.35 6.35 2.73
C LYS A 114 -2.47 7.14 2.04
N ILE A 115 -2.28 7.49 0.77
CA ILE A 115 -3.30 8.20 -0.02
C ILE A 115 -4.51 7.30 -0.26
N LEU A 116 -4.29 6.04 -0.66
CA LEU A 116 -5.38 5.08 -0.87
C LEU A 116 -6.12 4.76 0.42
N GLU A 117 -5.44 4.61 1.55
CA GLU A 117 -6.06 4.41 2.87
C GLU A 117 -6.95 5.60 3.23
N ALA A 118 -6.51 6.84 3.00
CA ALA A 118 -7.32 8.03 3.25
C ALA A 118 -8.64 8.02 2.46
N ILE A 119 -8.64 7.47 1.24
CA ILE A 119 -9.81 7.40 0.35
C ILE A 119 -10.71 6.20 0.69
N TYR A 120 -10.12 5.00 0.74
CA TYR A 120 -10.87 3.74 0.73
C TYR A 120 -11.24 3.22 2.12
N GLU A 121 -10.54 3.62 3.18
CA GLU A 121 -10.85 3.15 4.53
C GLU A 121 -12.30 3.49 4.95
N GLN A 122 -12.86 4.57 4.40
CA GLN A 122 -14.23 5.02 4.69
C GLN A 122 -15.30 4.24 3.93
N SER A 123 -14.86 3.37 3.01
CA SER A 123 -15.73 2.57 2.14
C SER A 123 -15.67 1.08 2.47
N PHE A 124 -14.65 0.62 3.19
CA PHE A 124 -14.55 -0.78 3.60
C PHE A 124 -15.62 -1.15 4.63
N LEU A 125 -16.19 -2.35 4.44
CA LEU A 125 -17.16 -2.92 5.37
C LEU A 125 -16.54 -3.18 6.75
N ASP A 126 -17.34 -3.08 7.80
CA ASP A 126 -16.87 -3.33 9.16
C ASP A 126 -16.42 -4.77 9.43
N SER A 127 -16.89 -5.73 8.63
CA SER A 127 -16.46 -7.14 8.66
C SER A 127 -15.13 -7.38 7.94
N SER A 128 -14.57 -6.39 7.25
CA SER A 128 -13.24 -6.48 6.64
C SER A 128 -12.18 -6.10 7.65
N ASN A 129 -11.26 -7.02 7.97
CA ASN A 129 -10.27 -6.82 9.04
C ASN A 129 -8.80 -6.86 8.55
N GLY A 130 -8.54 -7.53 7.42
CA GLY A 130 -7.17 -7.73 6.92
C GLY A 130 -6.54 -6.45 6.40
N PHE A 131 -5.26 -6.21 6.72
CA PHE A 131 -4.43 -5.11 6.18
C PHE A 131 -4.98 -3.70 6.38
N ARG A 132 -5.88 -3.49 7.34
CA ARG A 132 -6.49 -2.19 7.62
C ARG A 132 -5.89 -1.52 8.86
N PRO A 133 -5.79 -0.17 8.88
CA PRO A 133 -5.38 0.57 10.07
C PRO A 133 -6.30 0.26 11.25
N ARG A 134 -5.73 0.02 12.44
CA ARG A 134 -6.47 -0.25 13.70
C ARG A 134 -7.37 -1.52 13.68
N ARG A 135 -7.16 -2.42 12.71
CA ARG A 135 -7.79 -3.75 12.65
C ARG A 135 -6.71 -4.83 12.74
N ASN A 136 -7.04 -6.01 13.28
CA ASN A 136 -6.12 -7.13 13.41
C ASN A 136 -6.87 -8.49 13.47
N CYS A 137 -6.13 -9.61 13.57
CA CYS A 137 -6.74 -10.94 13.65
C CYS A 137 -7.71 -11.09 14.82
N HIS A 138 -7.41 -10.50 15.98
CA HIS A 138 -8.29 -10.56 17.15
C HIS A 138 -9.60 -9.82 16.92
N THR A 139 -9.60 -8.70 16.18
CA THR A 139 -10.84 -8.01 15.82
C THR A 139 -11.76 -8.89 14.95
N ALA A 140 -11.19 -9.69 14.05
CA ALA A 140 -11.97 -10.63 13.24
C ALA A 140 -12.55 -11.79 14.08
N ILE A 141 -11.73 -12.38 14.96
CA ILE A 141 -12.16 -13.46 15.86
C ILE A 141 -13.27 -12.97 16.78
N ASN A 142 -13.12 -11.79 17.38
CA ASN A 142 -14.14 -11.21 18.27
C ASN A 142 -15.47 -10.94 17.53
N GLN A 143 -15.43 -10.56 16.25
CA GLN A 143 -16.65 -10.39 15.46
C GLN A 143 -17.33 -11.72 15.16
N LEU A 144 -16.55 -12.75 14.80
CA LEU A 144 -17.05 -14.10 14.56
C LEU A 144 -17.68 -14.68 15.83
N ASP A 145 -16.96 -14.62 16.95
CA ASP A 145 -17.41 -15.08 18.27
C ASP A 145 -18.76 -14.46 18.65
N LYS A 146 -18.88 -13.13 18.56
CA LYS A 146 -20.16 -12.44 18.82
C LYS A 146 -21.29 -12.96 17.93
N VAL A 147 -21.06 -13.16 16.64
CA VAL A 147 -22.10 -13.64 15.71
C VAL A 147 -22.53 -15.06 16.07
N VAL A 148 -21.58 -15.96 16.30
CA VAL A 148 -21.84 -17.37 16.62
C VAL A 148 -22.53 -17.51 17.98
N MET A 149 -22.13 -16.74 18.98
CA MET A 149 -22.66 -16.86 20.35
C MET A 149 -24.01 -16.17 20.55
N THR A 150 -24.40 -15.23 19.70
CA THR A 150 -25.64 -14.43 19.88
C THR A 150 -26.73 -14.71 18.86
N LYS A 151 -26.44 -15.46 17.79
CA LYS A 151 -27.39 -15.76 16.72
C LYS A 151 -27.46 -17.27 16.47
N PRO A 152 -28.59 -17.80 15.98
CA PRO A 152 -28.68 -19.21 15.60
C PRO A 152 -27.86 -19.45 14.32
N VAL A 153 -26.60 -19.85 14.50
CA VAL A 153 -25.67 -20.18 13.41
C VAL A 153 -25.43 -21.68 13.41
N ASN A 154 -25.88 -22.37 12.35
CA ASN A 154 -25.78 -23.83 12.26
C ASN A 154 -24.58 -24.31 11.44
N ALA A 155 -23.97 -23.44 10.63
CA ALA A 155 -22.85 -23.77 9.77
C ALA A 155 -21.94 -22.56 9.54
N ILE A 156 -20.65 -22.82 9.37
CA ILE A 156 -19.63 -21.84 9.00
C ILE A 156 -19.04 -22.28 7.66
N VAL A 157 -19.00 -21.38 6.69
CA VAL A 157 -18.40 -21.63 5.37
C VAL A 157 -17.05 -20.95 5.30
N GLU A 158 -15.98 -21.75 5.20
CA GLU A 158 -14.62 -21.26 4.98
C GLU A 158 -14.34 -21.18 3.47
N VAL A 159 -13.92 -20.01 3.00
CA VAL A 159 -13.57 -19.77 1.60
C VAL A 159 -12.21 -19.08 1.53
N ASP A 160 -11.29 -19.63 0.74
CA ASP A 160 -9.97 -19.06 0.48
C ASP A 160 -9.69 -18.92 -1.02
N ILE A 161 -8.95 -17.87 -1.39
CA ILE A 161 -8.55 -17.63 -2.78
C ILE A 161 -7.11 -18.10 -2.96
N ARG A 162 -6.94 -19.18 -3.72
CA ARG A 162 -5.62 -19.73 -4.04
C ARG A 162 -4.74 -18.69 -4.72
N LYS A 163 -3.57 -18.43 -4.12
CA LYS A 163 -2.53 -17.54 -4.67
C LYS A 163 -3.09 -16.17 -5.11
N PHE A 164 -3.92 -15.54 -4.26
CA PHE A 164 -4.60 -14.28 -4.56
C PHE A 164 -3.70 -13.23 -5.26
N PHE A 165 -2.53 -12.93 -4.69
CA PHE A 165 -1.62 -11.91 -5.25
C PHE A 165 -0.98 -12.29 -6.58
N ASP A 166 -0.83 -13.59 -6.88
CA ASP A 166 -0.29 -14.05 -8.17
C ASP A 166 -1.37 -14.03 -9.26
N ASN A 167 -2.65 -14.14 -8.88
CA ASN A 167 -3.79 -14.30 -9.78
C ASN A 167 -4.65 -13.03 -9.93
N VAL A 168 -4.35 -11.95 -9.20
CA VAL A 168 -5.14 -10.72 -9.25
C VAL A 168 -5.01 -10.07 -10.64
N GLN A 169 -6.15 -9.88 -11.31
CA GLN A 169 -6.17 -9.30 -12.64
C GLN A 169 -5.95 -7.78 -12.57
N HIS A 170 -4.82 -7.30 -13.07
CA HIS A 170 -4.43 -5.88 -13.00
C HIS A 170 -5.44 -4.95 -13.66
N TYR A 171 -6.11 -5.40 -14.73
CA TYR A 171 -7.18 -4.64 -15.39
C TYR A 171 -8.31 -4.29 -14.42
N TRP A 172 -8.87 -5.32 -13.75
CA TRP A 172 -9.98 -5.14 -12.82
C TRP A 172 -9.57 -4.38 -11.57
N LEU A 173 -8.37 -4.65 -11.04
CA LEU A 173 -7.82 -3.90 -9.92
C LEU A 173 -7.76 -2.40 -10.20
N LEU A 174 -7.24 -2.02 -11.38
CA LEU A 174 -7.16 -0.61 -11.78
C LEU A 174 -8.55 0.00 -11.97
N ARG A 175 -9.50 -0.74 -12.58
CA ARG A 175 -10.89 -0.28 -12.72
C ARG A 175 -11.54 0.01 -11.37
N CYS A 176 -11.35 -0.87 -10.38
CA CYS A 176 -11.83 -0.61 -9.02
C CYS A 176 -11.21 0.64 -8.41
N ILE A 177 -9.93 0.92 -8.67
CA ILE A 177 -9.28 2.12 -8.15
C ILE A 177 -9.77 3.39 -8.87
N GLU A 178 -10.07 3.29 -10.17
CA GLU A 178 -10.59 4.36 -11.01
C GLU A 178 -12.03 4.80 -10.65
N GLU A 179 -12.73 4.04 -9.80
CA GLU A 179 -14.04 4.43 -9.25
C GLU A 179 -13.93 5.64 -8.32
N ARG A 180 -12.82 5.79 -7.58
CA ARG A 180 -12.59 6.94 -6.68
C ARG A 180 -11.40 7.79 -7.07
N VAL A 181 -10.54 7.34 -7.98
CA VAL A 181 -9.33 8.06 -8.40
C VAL A 181 -9.39 8.36 -9.89
N SER A 182 -9.19 9.62 -10.26
CA SER A 182 -9.12 10.06 -11.66
C SER A 182 -7.92 10.95 -11.94
N ASP A 183 -6.93 10.94 -11.04
CA ASP A 183 -5.62 11.55 -11.28
C ASP A 183 -4.80 10.68 -12.26
N PRO A 184 -4.48 11.16 -13.47
CA PRO A 184 -3.76 10.38 -14.47
C PRO A 184 -2.33 10.07 -14.06
N ASP A 185 -1.67 10.95 -13.31
CA ASP A 185 -0.29 10.78 -12.86
C ASP A 185 -0.19 9.76 -11.74
N PHE A 186 -1.15 9.78 -10.82
CA PHE A 186 -1.28 8.79 -9.76
C PHE A 186 -1.58 7.41 -10.34
N LEU A 187 -2.54 7.32 -11.27
CA LEU A 187 -2.88 6.07 -11.97
C LEU A 187 -1.69 5.54 -12.78
N TRP A 188 -0.92 6.43 -13.42
CA TRP A 188 0.31 6.05 -14.11
C TRP A 188 1.34 5.40 -13.17
N LEU A 189 1.57 5.96 -11.98
CA LEU A 189 2.47 5.36 -10.98
C LEU A 189 2.02 3.97 -10.55
N MET A 190 0.73 3.79 -10.25
CA MET A 190 0.20 2.47 -9.89
C MET A 190 0.36 1.45 -11.03
N ARG A 191 0.08 1.86 -12.27
CA ARG A 191 0.28 1.00 -13.45
C ARG A 191 1.75 0.58 -13.60
N LYS A 192 2.70 1.44 -13.24
CA LYS A 192 4.13 1.08 -13.24
C LYS A 192 4.44 0.00 -12.21
N PHE A 193 3.94 0.13 -10.98
CA PHE A 193 4.17 -0.88 -9.94
C PHE A 193 3.52 -2.22 -10.23
N LEU A 194 2.33 -2.24 -10.82
CA LEU A 194 1.65 -3.49 -11.19
C LEU A 194 2.35 -4.22 -12.34
N LYS A 195 3.17 -3.54 -13.16
CA LYS A 195 3.88 -4.17 -14.29
C LYS A 195 5.35 -4.50 -14.00
N ALA A 196 5.86 -4.10 -12.83
CA ALA A 196 7.28 -4.19 -12.48
C ALA A 196 7.68 -5.57 -11.90
#